data_AF-A0A8T0PWN3-F1
#
_entry.id   AF-A0A8T0PWN3-F1
#
_cell.length_a   1.000
_cell.length_b   1.000
_cell.length_c   1.000
_cell.angle_alpha   90.00
_cell.angle_beta   90.00
_cell.angle_gamma   90.00
#
_symmetry.space_group_name_H-M   'P 1'
#
loop_
_entity.id
_entity.type
_entity.pdbx_description
1 polymer ?
#
loop_
_entity_poly.entity_id
_entity_poly.type
_entity_poly.pdbx_seq_one_letter_code
_entity_poly.pdbx_strand_id
1 'polypeptide(L)'
;MQPYVTLFHWDTPQALEDKYEGFLSPNITNDYKDYAEVCFKEFGDRVKRWITFNEPWTFSSSGYAVGFAAPGRCSPWDFGRCSAGDSGREPYIVAHHQLLAHAETVRLYREKYQRVQGGTIGITQISHWFLPYNRSITNDAAARRAIDFMFGWFMDPLIKGNYPASMRGLVGNRLPKITEEQSKLIKGSFDFIGLNYYTTNYASPLPPSNGLNKTYSTDSHANLTGVRNGVPIGPQGGSSWLYIYPQGFRDLLLYIKKYYGNPPIYITENDGDPSEEPQYQYPEQPSSEQFE
;
A
#
# COMPACT_ATOMS: atom_id res chain seq x y z
N MET A 1 18.30 19.20 -7.56
CA MET A 1 17.29 18.12 -7.46
C MET A 1 16.36 18.42 -6.30
N GLN A 2 15.06 18.13 -6.40
CA GLN A 2 14.11 18.34 -5.32
C GLN A 2 13.93 17.03 -4.53
N PRO A 3 14.17 17.00 -3.20
CA PRO A 3 14.00 15.79 -2.41
C PRO A 3 12.52 15.49 -2.17
N TYR A 4 12.13 14.24 -2.42
CA TYR A 4 10.90 13.62 -1.96
C TYR A 4 11.29 12.61 -0.88
N VAL A 5 10.84 12.83 0.35
CA VAL A 5 11.30 12.04 1.50
C VAL A 5 10.13 11.26 2.08
N THR A 6 10.27 9.94 2.09
CA THR A 6 9.40 9.01 2.82
C THR A 6 9.92 8.87 4.24
N LEU A 7 9.06 9.14 5.23
CA LEU A 7 9.38 9.05 6.65
C LEU A 7 9.37 7.60 7.15
N PHE A 8 8.50 6.76 6.61
CA PHE A 8 8.40 5.35 6.96
C PHE A 8 8.30 4.47 5.73
N HIS A 9 9.23 3.52 5.63
CA HIS A 9 9.29 2.51 4.59
C HIS A 9 9.51 1.12 5.21
N TRP A 10 8.54 0.71 6.04
CA TRP A 10 8.51 -0.61 6.70
C TRP A 10 9.66 -0.83 7.69
N ASP A 11 10.25 0.26 8.19
CA ASP A 11 11.45 0.33 9.00
C ASP A 11 11.13 0.61 10.47
N THR A 12 10.11 -0.07 11.01
CA THR A 12 9.72 0.08 12.43
C THR A 12 10.92 -0.21 13.33
N PRO A 13 11.31 0.70 14.23
CA PRO A 13 12.40 0.43 15.16
C PRO A 13 12.10 -0.82 16.01
N GLN A 14 13.01 -1.80 16.02
CA GLN A 14 12.84 -3.06 16.76
C GLN A 14 12.53 -2.83 18.24
N ALA A 15 13.07 -1.78 18.86
CA ALA A 15 12.79 -1.45 20.25
C ALA A 15 11.31 -1.14 20.53
N LEU A 16 10.57 -0.61 19.55
CA LEU A 16 9.12 -0.37 19.66
C LEU A 16 8.32 -1.66 19.43
N GLU A 17 8.81 -2.52 18.54
CA GLU A 17 8.27 -3.87 18.35
C GLU A 17 8.41 -4.71 19.63
N ASP A 18 9.59 -4.72 20.25
CA ASP A 18 9.83 -5.44 21.50
C ASP A 18 9.03 -4.88 22.69
N LYS A 19 8.83 -3.55 22.71
CA LYS A 19 8.17 -2.86 23.83
C LYS A 19 6.65 -3.03 23.82
N TYR A 20 6.02 -2.99 22.64
CA TYR A 20 4.56 -3.00 22.54
C TYR A 20 4.02 -3.56 21.22
N GLU A 21 4.81 -4.33 20.46
CA GLU A 21 4.43 -4.91 19.15
C GLU A 21 4.14 -3.86 18.08
N GLY A 22 4.87 -2.75 18.12
CA GLY A 22 4.90 -1.75 17.05
C GLY A 22 3.50 -1.26 16.67
N PHE A 23 3.11 -1.49 15.41
CA PHE A 23 1.83 -1.02 14.88
C PHE A 23 0.59 -1.76 15.40
N LEU A 24 0.74 -2.83 16.17
CA LEU A 24 -0.39 -3.45 16.88
C LEU A 24 -0.86 -2.62 18.08
N SER A 25 -0.01 -1.74 18.60
CA SER A 25 -0.34 -0.87 19.72
C SER A 25 -0.71 0.54 19.27
N PRO A 26 -1.72 1.18 19.88
CA PRO A 26 -2.06 2.58 19.59
C PRO A 26 -0.92 3.55 19.95
N ASN A 27 0.02 3.15 20.82
CA ASN A 27 1.16 3.98 21.24
C ASN A 27 2.04 4.41 20.05
N ILE A 28 2.12 3.59 18.99
CA ILE A 28 2.92 3.89 17.79
C ILE A 28 2.54 5.22 17.15
N THR A 29 1.27 5.64 17.31
CA THR A 29 0.75 6.89 16.73
C THR A 29 1.53 8.10 17.24
N ASN A 30 1.79 8.15 18.55
CA ASN A 30 2.52 9.26 19.14
C ASN A 30 4.02 9.14 18.88
N ASP A 31 4.59 7.94 19.01
CA ASP A 31 6.03 7.73 18.76
C ASP A 31 6.40 8.06 17.31
N TYR A 32 5.57 7.67 16.34
CA TYR A 32 5.74 8.04 14.93
C TYR A 32 5.61 9.54 14.69
N LYS A 33 4.62 10.19 15.30
CA LYS A 33 4.41 11.64 15.20
C LYS A 33 5.61 12.41 15.77
N ASP A 34 6.17 11.97 16.90
CA ASP A 34 7.33 12.60 17.53
C ASP A 34 8.59 12.42 16.67
N TYR A 35 8.79 11.23 16.08
CA TYR A 35 9.84 10.99 15.08
C TYR A 35 9.69 11.90 13.85
N ALA A 36 8.49 11.99 13.28
CA ALA A 36 8.21 12.86 12.14
C ALA A 36 8.46 14.33 12.49
N GLU A 37 8.15 14.76 13.73
CA GLU A 37 8.44 16.11 14.18
C GLU A 37 9.94 16.42 14.16
N VAL A 38 10.78 15.49 14.62
CA VAL A 38 12.24 15.64 14.53
C VAL A 38 12.65 15.84 13.07
N CYS A 39 12.15 15.03 12.15
CA CYS A 39 12.46 15.16 10.72
C CYS A 39 12.03 16.53 10.15
N PHE A 40 10.84 17.02 10.53
CA PHE A 40 10.36 18.33 10.09
C PHE A 40 11.24 19.46 10.64
N LYS A 41 11.66 19.40 11.91
CA LYS A 41 12.54 20.40 12.51
C LYS A 41 13.91 20.46 11.83
N GLU A 42 14.52 19.30 11.62
CA GLU A 42 15.91 19.20 11.15
C GLU A 42 16.06 19.40 9.63
N PHE A 43 15.05 18.99 8.85
CA PHE A 43 15.18 18.95 7.39
C PHE A 43 14.11 19.75 6.63
N GLY A 44 13.06 20.23 7.30
CA GLY A 44 11.95 20.92 6.64
C GLY A 44 12.28 22.31 6.09
N ASP A 45 13.44 22.86 6.45
CA ASP A 45 14.01 24.05 5.80
C ASP A 45 14.29 23.80 4.31
N ARG A 46 14.67 22.56 3.93
CA ARG A 46 15.04 22.15 2.57
C ARG A 46 14.05 21.16 1.94
N VAL A 47 13.50 20.22 2.71
CA VAL A 47 12.56 19.21 2.22
C VAL A 47 11.16 19.81 2.11
N LYS A 48 10.60 19.81 0.89
CA LYS A 48 9.28 20.40 0.59
C LYS A 48 8.21 19.36 0.21
N ARG A 49 8.59 18.08 0.16
CA ARG A 49 7.74 16.98 -0.27
C ARG A 49 7.94 15.81 0.69
N TRP A 50 6.97 15.64 1.58
CA TRP A 50 6.98 14.61 2.61
C TRP A 50 5.97 13.53 2.26
N ILE A 51 6.40 12.27 2.34
CA ILE A 51 5.54 11.10 2.31
C ILE A 51 5.61 10.51 3.71
N THR A 52 4.46 10.28 4.32
CA THR A 52 4.40 9.66 5.65
C THR A 52 4.73 8.17 5.58
N PHE A 53 3.85 7.39 4.94
CA PHE A 53 4.00 5.95 4.79
C PHE A 53 4.19 5.57 3.32
N ASN A 54 5.10 4.62 3.07
CA ASN A 54 5.11 3.84 1.83
C ASN A 54 4.27 2.58 1.97
N GLU A 55 3.33 2.38 1.04
CA GLU A 55 2.57 1.14 0.89
C GLU A 55 2.04 0.53 2.20
N PRO A 56 1.20 1.26 2.96
CA PRO A 56 0.68 0.75 4.22
C PRO A 56 -0.16 -0.52 4.04
N TRP A 57 -0.72 -0.74 2.84
CA TRP A 57 -1.34 -1.99 2.42
C TRP A 57 -0.37 -3.17 2.44
N THR A 58 0.80 -3.04 1.79
CA THR A 58 1.80 -4.10 1.69
C THR A 58 2.34 -4.42 3.08
N PHE A 59 2.66 -3.38 3.88
CA PHE A 59 3.10 -3.55 5.26
C PHE A 59 2.10 -4.35 6.09
N SER A 60 0.82 -3.97 6.05
CA SER A 60 -0.24 -4.62 6.84
C SER A 60 -0.51 -6.06 6.40
N SER A 61 -0.61 -6.29 5.09
CA SER A 61 -0.96 -7.60 4.54
C SER A 61 0.22 -8.58 4.57
N SER A 62 1.41 -8.14 4.16
CA SER A 62 2.60 -9.00 4.10
C SER A 62 3.20 -9.25 5.47
N GLY A 63 3.16 -8.26 6.37
CA GLY A 63 3.74 -8.36 7.71
C GLY A 63 2.86 -9.07 8.75
N TYR A 64 1.53 -8.99 8.60
CA TYR A 64 0.57 -9.42 9.63
C TYR A 64 -0.54 -10.38 9.14
N ALA A 65 -0.59 -10.71 7.84
CA ALA A 65 -1.51 -11.71 7.31
C ALA A 65 -0.77 -12.87 6.64
N VAL A 66 0.12 -12.56 5.70
CA VAL A 66 0.93 -13.57 5.00
C VAL A 66 2.13 -13.99 5.86
N GLY A 67 2.71 -13.05 6.61
CA GLY A 67 3.88 -13.26 7.46
C GLY A 67 5.20 -13.37 6.69
N PHE A 68 5.25 -12.86 5.46
CA PHE A 68 6.45 -12.87 4.62
C PHE A 68 7.40 -11.70 4.92
N ALA A 69 6.85 -10.53 5.26
CA ALA A 69 7.61 -9.35 5.64
C ALA A 69 7.71 -9.25 7.17
N ALA A 70 8.71 -8.52 7.68
CA ALA A 70 8.78 -8.21 9.11
C ALA A 70 7.48 -7.52 9.60
N PRO A 71 6.99 -7.82 10.83
CA PRO A 71 7.58 -8.70 11.83
C PRO A 71 7.33 -10.21 11.61
N GLY A 72 6.72 -10.61 10.50
CA GLY A 72 6.54 -12.03 10.15
C GLY A 72 5.42 -12.70 10.91
N ARG A 73 4.31 -11.97 11.15
CA ARG A 73 3.16 -12.46 11.92
C ARG A 73 2.06 -12.95 10.99
N CYS A 74 1.48 -14.09 11.35
CA CYS A 74 0.34 -14.68 10.68
C CYS A 74 -0.30 -15.75 11.55
N SER A 75 -1.52 -16.17 11.24
CA SER A 75 -2.12 -17.31 11.92
C SER A 75 -1.33 -18.60 11.63
N PRO A 76 -1.25 -19.56 12.59
CA PRO A 76 -0.47 -20.79 12.42
C PRO A 76 -0.85 -21.66 11.21
N TRP A 77 -2.08 -21.52 10.73
CA TRP A 77 -2.63 -22.24 9.57
C TRP A 77 -2.54 -21.45 8.25
N ASP A 78 -2.08 -20.20 8.27
CA ASP A 78 -1.93 -19.38 7.07
C ASP A 78 -0.63 -19.73 6.33
N PHE A 79 -0.41 -19.09 5.17
CA PHE A 79 0.68 -19.40 4.24
C PHE A 79 2.07 -19.41 4.91
N GLY A 80 2.37 -18.39 5.73
CA GLY A 80 3.66 -18.28 6.43
C GLY A 80 3.85 -19.27 7.59
N ARG A 81 2.79 -19.96 8.05
CA ARG A 81 2.81 -20.88 9.20
C ARG A 81 3.51 -20.29 10.43
N CYS A 82 3.22 -19.04 10.72
CA CYS A 82 3.91 -18.27 11.74
C CYS A 82 3.62 -18.81 13.13
N SER A 83 4.58 -18.64 14.04
CA SER A 83 4.45 -19.05 15.44
C SER A 83 3.52 -18.17 16.26
N ALA A 84 3.20 -16.96 15.76
CA ALA A 84 2.33 -15.99 16.42
C ALA A 84 1.63 -15.10 15.39
N GLY A 85 0.44 -14.62 15.75
CA GLY A 85 -0.35 -13.68 14.97
C GLY A 85 -1.80 -14.09 14.78
N ASP A 86 -2.59 -13.17 14.24
CA ASP A 86 -3.97 -13.40 13.81
C ASP A 86 -4.19 -12.71 12.46
N SER A 87 -4.06 -13.47 11.37
CA SER A 87 -4.21 -12.98 9.99
C SER A 87 -5.60 -12.40 9.70
N GLY A 88 -6.59 -12.70 10.54
CA GLY A 88 -7.94 -12.17 10.45
C GLY A 88 -8.15 -10.86 11.20
N ARG A 89 -7.21 -10.41 12.05
CA ARG A 89 -7.38 -9.20 12.89
C ARG A 89 -6.22 -8.24 12.81
N GLU A 90 -4.99 -8.74 12.94
CA GLU A 90 -3.78 -7.92 13.06
C GLU A 90 -3.58 -6.96 11.88
N PRO A 91 -3.77 -7.38 10.60
CA PRO A 91 -3.65 -6.46 9.46
C PRO A 91 -4.59 -5.25 9.58
N TYR A 92 -5.79 -5.45 10.12
CA TYR A 92 -6.79 -4.40 10.30
C TYR A 92 -6.45 -3.42 11.42
N ILE A 93 -5.87 -3.92 12.50
CA ILE A 93 -5.37 -3.10 13.61
C ILE A 93 -4.20 -2.23 13.12
N VAL A 94 -3.23 -2.86 12.45
CA VAL A 94 -2.03 -2.19 11.91
C VAL A 94 -2.40 -1.11 10.90
N ALA A 95 -3.26 -1.41 9.93
CA ALA A 95 -3.73 -0.42 8.97
C ALA A 95 -4.48 0.75 9.64
N HIS A 96 -5.25 0.48 10.70
CA HIS A 96 -5.95 1.51 11.46
C HIS A 96 -4.99 2.44 12.19
N HIS A 97 -3.98 1.91 12.88
CA HIS A 97 -2.97 2.74 13.54
C HIS A 97 -2.09 3.52 12.55
N GLN A 98 -1.76 2.94 11.38
CA GLN A 98 -1.07 3.69 10.32
C GLN A 98 -1.91 4.89 9.82
N LEU A 99 -3.22 4.73 9.63
CA LEU A 99 -4.11 5.84 9.25
C LEU A 99 -4.16 6.95 10.31
N LEU A 100 -4.21 6.59 11.60
CA LEU A 100 -4.21 7.56 12.69
C LEU A 100 -2.85 8.27 12.81
N ALA A 101 -1.75 7.53 12.74
CA ALA A 101 -0.39 8.05 12.77
C ALA A 101 -0.13 9.01 11.61
N HIS A 102 -0.60 8.66 10.40
CA HIS A 102 -0.58 9.53 9.23
C HIS A 102 -1.32 10.84 9.50
N ALA A 103 -2.56 10.75 9.94
CA ALA A 103 -3.42 11.92 10.09
C ALA A 103 -2.96 12.87 11.23
N GLU A 104 -2.49 12.33 12.35
CA GLU A 104 -1.87 13.12 13.42
C GLU A 104 -0.58 13.82 12.95
N THR A 105 0.24 13.13 12.15
CA THR A 105 1.48 13.70 11.61
C THR A 105 1.21 14.82 10.61
N VAL A 106 0.19 14.65 9.76
CA VAL A 106 -0.25 15.69 8.83
C VAL A 106 -0.81 16.89 9.58
N ARG A 107 -1.64 16.65 10.60
CA ARG A 107 -2.17 17.72 11.46
C ARG A 107 -1.03 18.52 12.10
N LEU A 108 -0.06 17.83 12.71
CA LEU A 108 1.15 18.45 13.27
C LEU A 108 1.90 19.28 12.21
N TYR A 109 2.13 18.72 11.02
CA TYR A 109 2.83 19.43 9.95
C TYR A 109 2.11 20.72 9.55
N ARG A 110 0.79 20.63 9.32
CA ARG A 110 -0.06 21.76 8.92
C ARG A 110 -0.09 22.87 9.98
N GLU A 111 -0.26 22.49 11.24
CA GLU A 111 -0.39 23.44 12.35
C GLU A 111 0.93 24.16 12.67
N LYS A 112 2.07 23.44 12.64
CA LYS A 112 3.33 23.96 13.17
C LYS A 112 4.38 24.31 12.11
N TYR A 113 4.41 23.60 10.99
CA TYR A 113 5.53 23.66 10.05
C TYR A 113 5.16 24.16 8.66
N GLN A 114 3.97 23.84 8.15
CA GLN A 114 3.61 24.09 6.75
C GLN A 114 3.67 25.58 6.38
N ARG A 115 3.17 26.47 7.25
CA ARG A 115 3.20 27.92 7.00
C ARG A 115 4.62 28.48 6.89
N VAL A 116 5.56 27.98 7.69
CA VAL A 116 6.93 28.49 7.75
C VAL A 116 7.86 27.78 6.77
N GLN A 117 7.63 26.50 6.49
CA GLN A 117 8.46 25.69 5.59
C GLN A 117 7.96 25.67 4.15
N GLY A 118 6.67 25.91 3.90
CA GLY A 118 6.09 25.93 2.56
C GLY A 118 6.11 24.57 1.84
N GLY A 119 6.18 23.46 2.58
CA GLY A 119 6.15 22.11 2.01
C GLY A 119 4.74 21.54 1.92
N THR A 120 4.66 20.35 1.33
CA THR A 120 3.44 19.55 1.21
C THR A 120 3.68 18.15 1.75
N ILE A 121 2.62 17.53 2.24
CA ILE A 121 2.68 16.21 2.86
C ILE A 121 1.62 15.28 2.27
N GLY A 122 1.99 14.03 2.03
CA GLY A 122 1.15 13.02 1.45
C GLY A 122 1.43 11.62 2.01
N ILE A 123 0.89 10.63 1.32
CA ILE A 123 1.06 9.21 1.61
C ILE A 123 1.14 8.46 0.30
N THR A 124 2.00 7.44 0.23
CA THR A 124 2.14 6.61 -0.96
C THR A 124 1.30 5.34 -0.81
N GLN A 125 0.42 5.12 -1.77
CA GLN A 125 -0.41 3.93 -1.88
C GLN A 125 0.09 3.05 -3.01
N ILE A 126 0.10 1.74 -2.79
CA ILE A 126 0.22 0.77 -3.86
C ILE A 126 -1.17 0.34 -4.33
N SER A 127 -1.31 0.14 -5.63
CA SER A 127 -2.47 -0.56 -6.17
C SER A 127 -2.10 -1.31 -7.43
N HIS A 128 -2.58 -2.55 -7.51
CA HIS A 128 -2.79 -3.19 -8.80
C HIS A 128 -4.05 -2.62 -9.44
N TRP A 129 -4.21 -2.88 -10.74
CA TRP A 129 -5.54 -2.79 -11.35
C TRP A 129 -6.21 -4.17 -11.40
N PHE A 130 -7.53 -4.19 -11.40
CA PHE A 130 -8.31 -5.41 -11.37
C PHE A 130 -9.34 -5.43 -12.50
N LEU A 131 -9.15 -6.34 -13.45
CA LEU A 131 -10.12 -6.63 -14.50
C LEU A 131 -11.04 -7.76 -14.05
N PRO A 132 -12.34 -7.75 -14.40
CA PRO A 132 -13.16 -8.94 -14.23
C PRO A 132 -12.62 -10.09 -15.09
N TYR A 133 -12.57 -11.32 -14.56
CA TYR A 133 -12.05 -12.48 -15.29
C TYR A 133 -12.81 -12.70 -16.61
N ASN A 134 -14.14 -12.54 -16.59
CA ASN A 134 -14.99 -12.53 -17.78
C ASN A 134 -16.15 -11.52 -17.62
N ARG A 135 -16.92 -11.31 -18.70
CA ARG A 135 -18.11 -10.44 -18.69
C ARG A 135 -19.24 -11.10 -17.90
N SER A 136 -19.28 -10.85 -16.60
CA SER A 136 -20.40 -11.23 -15.73
C SER A 136 -20.43 -10.36 -14.48
N ILE A 137 -21.64 -10.17 -13.94
CA ILE A 137 -21.90 -9.32 -12.78
C ILE A 137 -21.11 -9.78 -11.54
N THR A 138 -20.91 -11.10 -11.38
CA THR A 138 -20.18 -11.66 -10.24
C THR A 138 -18.68 -11.40 -10.32
N ASN A 139 -18.09 -11.42 -11.53
CA ASN A 139 -16.69 -11.09 -11.75
C ASN A 139 -16.45 -9.57 -11.65
N ASP A 140 -17.38 -8.75 -12.14
CA ASP A 140 -17.34 -7.29 -11.93
C ASP A 140 -17.39 -6.94 -10.44
N ALA A 141 -18.23 -7.62 -9.67
CA ALA A 141 -18.30 -7.44 -8.23
C ALA A 141 -17.02 -7.89 -7.52
N ALA A 142 -16.37 -8.97 -7.99
CA ALA A 142 -15.08 -9.42 -7.45
C ALA A 142 -13.96 -8.40 -7.71
N ALA A 143 -13.89 -7.85 -8.93
CA ALA A 143 -12.91 -6.80 -9.26
C ALA A 143 -13.11 -5.54 -8.40
N ARG A 144 -14.36 -5.13 -8.15
CA ARG A 144 -14.67 -4.02 -7.23
C ARG A 144 -14.24 -4.31 -5.79
N ARG A 145 -14.47 -5.52 -5.29
CA ARG A 145 -14.00 -5.90 -3.94
C ARG A 145 -12.47 -5.93 -3.87
N ALA A 146 -11.79 -6.39 -4.92
CA ALA A 146 -10.34 -6.40 -4.96
C ALA A 146 -9.74 -4.98 -4.85
N ILE A 147 -10.28 -4.02 -5.62
CA ILE A 147 -9.81 -2.63 -5.52
C ILE A 147 -10.17 -1.99 -4.17
N ASP A 148 -11.33 -2.30 -3.60
CA ASP A 148 -11.74 -1.82 -2.27
C ASP A 148 -10.78 -2.34 -1.17
N PHE A 149 -10.41 -3.62 -1.22
CA PHE A 149 -9.54 -4.23 -0.21
C PHE A 149 -8.06 -3.87 -0.36
N MET A 150 -7.64 -3.35 -1.51
CA MET A 150 -6.26 -2.90 -1.73
C MET A 150 -6.13 -1.38 -1.62
N PHE A 151 -6.62 -0.66 -2.61
CA PHE A 151 -6.49 0.79 -2.70
C PHE A 151 -7.54 1.51 -1.84
N GLY A 152 -8.79 1.06 -1.91
CA GLY A 152 -9.91 1.64 -1.17
C GLY A 152 -9.72 1.58 0.35
N TRP A 153 -8.98 0.59 0.85
CA TRP A 153 -8.78 0.38 2.28
C TRP A 153 -8.18 1.62 2.97
N PHE A 154 -7.28 2.34 2.29
CA PHE A 154 -6.72 3.61 2.76
C PHE A 154 -7.38 4.82 2.10
N MET A 155 -7.75 4.74 0.81
CA MET A 155 -8.28 5.88 0.08
C MET A 155 -9.70 6.28 0.46
N ASP A 156 -10.57 5.32 0.82
CA ASP A 156 -11.91 5.65 1.32
C ASP A 156 -11.84 6.39 2.66
N PRO A 157 -11.04 5.98 3.66
CA PRO A 157 -10.80 6.79 4.86
C PRO A 157 -10.29 8.20 4.55
N LEU A 158 -9.27 8.33 3.69
CA LEU A 158 -8.67 9.63 3.37
C LEU A 158 -9.64 10.59 2.66
N ILE A 159 -10.56 10.09 1.82
CA ILE A 159 -11.47 10.93 1.02
C ILE A 159 -12.85 11.05 1.66
N LYS A 160 -13.38 9.94 2.18
CA LYS A 160 -14.76 9.81 2.65
C LYS A 160 -14.86 9.79 4.18
N GLY A 161 -13.75 9.54 4.88
CA GLY A 161 -13.70 9.49 6.34
C GLY A 161 -14.13 8.15 6.95
N ASN A 162 -14.28 7.09 6.15
CA ASN A 162 -14.64 5.75 6.64
C ASN A 162 -14.12 4.68 5.67
N TYR A 163 -13.98 3.44 6.11
CA TYR A 163 -13.55 2.31 5.27
C TYR A 163 -14.54 2.00 4.13
N PRO A 164 -14.16 1.26 3.08
CA PRO A 164 -15.09 0.82 2.05
C PRO A 164 -16.29 0.05 2.62
N ALA A 165 -17.47 0.24 2.02
CA ALA A 165 -18.68 -0.44 2.47
C ALA A 165 -18.59 -1.97 2.34
N SER A 166 -17.93 -2.47 1.29
CA SER A 166 -17.64 -3.88 1.07
C SER A 166 -16.80 -4.47 2.22
N MET A 167 -15.73 -3.79 2.62
CA MET A 167 -14.88 -4.20 3.75
C MET A 167 -15.67 -4.24 5.06
N ARG A 168 -16.45 -3.18 5.37
CA ARG A 168 -17.28 -3.18 6.59
C ARG A 168 -18.28 -4.33 6.62
N GLY A 169 -18.89 -4.65 5.47
CA GLY A 169 -19.86 -5.74 5.35
C GLY A 169 -19.25 -7.13 5.47
N LEU A 170 -18.06 -7.35 4.89
CA LEU A 170 -17.42 -8.66 4.83
C LEU A 170 -16.54 -8.96 6.05
N VAL A 171 -15.80 -7.97 6.52
CA VAL A 171 -14.86 -8.12 7.66
C VAL A 171 -15.59 -8.03 8.99
N GLY A 172 -16.61 -7.18 9.08
CA GLY A 172 -17.45 -7.00 10.26
C GLY A 172 -16.67 -6.50 11.48
N ASN A 173 -16.82 -7.19 12.61
CA ASN A 173 -16.25 -6.77 13.89
C ASN A 173 -14.72 -6.85 13.99
N ARG A 174 -14.04 -7.48 13.02
CA ARG A 174 -12.57 -7.53 12.98
C ARG A 174 -11.97 -6.24 12.40
N LEU A 175 -12.75 -5.45 11.67
CA LEU A 175 -12.35 -4.16 11.16
C LEU A 175 -12.59 -3.11 12.26
N PRO A 176 -11.55 -2.38 12.72
CA PRO A 176 -11.73 -1.28 13.65
C PRO A 176 -12.77 -0.27 13.13
N LYS A 177 -13.51 0.35 14.06
CA LYS A 177 -14.46 1.41 13.70
C LYS A 177 -13.73 2.75 13.74
N ILE A 178 -13.83 3.51 12.66
CA ILE A 178 -13.42 4.92 12.65
C ILE A 178 -14.49 5.72 13.40
N THR A 179 -14.13 6.34 14.52
CA THR A 179 -15.03 7.24 15.26
C THR A 179 -15.26 8.54 14.48
N GLU A 180 -16.21 9.37 14.92
CA GLU A 180 -16.45 10.66 14.25
C GLU A 180 -15.23 11.59 14.34
N GLU A 181 -14.53 11.59 15.48
CA GLU A 181 -13.32 12.37 15.73
C GLU A 181 -12.18 11.89 14.83
N GLN A 182 -11.96 10.57 14.77
CA GLN A 182 -10.97 9.97 13.87
C GLN A 182 -11.31 10.26 12.40
N SER A 183 -12.59 10.22 12.04
CA SER A 183 -13.05 10.52 10.69
C SER A 183 -12.71 11.96 10.28
N LYS A 184 -12.97 12.93 11.18
CA LYS A 184 -12.62 14.35 10.98
C LYS A 184 -11.11 14.55 10.85
N LEU A 185 -10.32 13.79 11.60
CA LEU A 185 -8.86 13.85 11.56
C LEU A 185 -8.30 13.26 10.26
N ILE A 186 -8.76 12.08 9.85
CA ILE A 186 -8.24 11.34 8.68
C ILE A 186 -8.69 11.98 7.36
N LYS A 187 -9.95 12.42 7.28
CA LYS A 187 -10.52 12.90 6.01
C LYS A 187 -9.80 14.17 5.55
N GLY A 188 -9.21 14.13 4.36
CA GLY A 188 -8.46 15.23 3.76
C GLY A 188 -7.06 15.43 4.35
N SER A 189 -6.52 14.46 5.08
CA SER A 189 -5.17 14.50 5.67
C SER A 189 -4.03 14.31 4.65
N PHE A 190 -4.14 14.85 3.44
CA PHE A 190 -3.07 14.81 2.43
C PHE A 190 -3.14 16.04 1.52
N ASP A 191 -2.01 16.43 0.96
CA ASP A 191 -1.89 17.43 -0.10
C ASP A 191 -1.70 16.77 -1.48
N PHE A 192 -1.17 15.55 -1.50
CA PHE A 192 -1.00 14.70 -2.68
C PHE A 192 -1.03 13.22 -2.31
N ILE A 193 -1.24 12.36 -3.31
CA ILE A 193 -1.13 10.89 -3.19
C ILE A 193 0.08 10.43 -4.01
N GLY A 194 0.98 9.69 -3.38
CA GLY A 194 1.96 8.87 -4.10
C GLY A 194 1.26 7.60 -4.59
N LEU A 195 1.54 7.18 -5.83
CA LEU A 195 0.99 5.97 -6.40
C LEU A 195 2.13 5.06 -6.87
N ASN A 196 2.20 3.89 -6.26
CA ASN A 196 3.02 2.77 -6.70
C ASN A 196 2.15 1.84 -7.54
N TYR A 197 2.56 1.61 -8.78
CA TYR A 197 1.84 0.73 -9.70
C TYR A 197 2.82 -0.17 -10.45
N TYR A 198 2.50 -1.46 -10.52
CA TYR A 198 3.34 -2.46 -11.16
C TYR A 198 2.58 -3.35 -12.12
N THR A 199 1.38 -3.81 -11.75
CA THR A 199 0.72 -4.91 -12.46
C THR A 199 -0.81 -4.80 -12.46
N THR A 200 -1.45 -5.65 -13.27
CA THR A 200 -2.89 -5.86 -13.31
C THR A 200 -3.22 -7.33 -13.14
N ASN A 201 -4.28 -7.63 -12.41
CA ASN A 201 -4.79 -8.99 -12.25
C ASN A 201 -6.23 -9.10 -12.77
N TYR A 202 -6.61 -10.29 -13.22
CA TYR A 202 -8.00 -10.68 -13.31
C TYR A 202 -8.55 -11.03 -11.93
N ALA A 203 -9.82 -10.72 -11.70
CA ALA A 203 -10.55 -11.03 -10.47
C ALA A 203 -11.79 -11.87 -10.78
N SER A 204 -11.98 -12.95 -10.01
CA SER A 204 -13.16 -13.80 -10.06
C SER A 204 -13.74 -14.01 -8.66
N PRO A 205 -15.05 -14.32 -8.52
CA PRO A 205 -15.62 -14.55 -7.19
C PRO A 205 -14.97 -15.76 -6.51
N LEU A 206 -14.59 -15.59 -5.25
CA LEU A 206 -14.22 -16.67 -4.36
C LEU A 206 -15.41 -16.96 -3.43
N PRO A 207 -15.84 -18.22 -3.27
CA PRO A 207 -16.87 -18.56 -2.28
C PRO A 207 -16.46 -18.13 -0.87
N PRO A 208 -17.43 -17.78 0.00
CA PRO A 208 -17.13 -17.47 1.40
C PRO A 208 -16.38 -18.64 2.06
N SER A 209 -15.41 -18.32 2.93
CA SER A 209 -14.76 -19.37 3.71
C SER A 209 -15.76 -20.05 4.65
N ASN A 210 -15.44 -21.26 5.10
CA ASN A 210 -16.22 -21.98 6.13
C ASN A 210 -16.24 -21.26 7.50
N GLY A 211 -15.65 -20.06 7.60
CA GLY A 211 -15.65 -19.21 8.78
C GLY A 211 -14.61 -19.58 9.84
N LEU A 212 -13.94 -20.73 9.70
CA LEU A 212 -12.95 -21.24 10.65
C LEU A 212 -11.60 -20.52 10.50
N ASN A 213 -11.12 -20.40 9.25
CA ASN A 213 -9.83 -19.77 8.95
C ASN A 213 -10.08 -18.40 8.31
N LYS A 214 -10.23 -17.37 9.15
CA LYS A 214 -10.37 -15.98 8.68
C LYS A 214 -8.99 -15.38 8.44
N THR A 215 -8.79 -14.78 7.28
CA THR A 215 -7.56 -14.10 6.89
C THR A 215 -7.89 -12.96 5.94
N TYR A 216 -7.17 -11.84 6.08
CA TYR A 216 -7.25 -10.70 5.18
C TYR A 216 -7.23 -11.14 3.71
N SER A 217 -6.37 -12.09 3.35
CA SER A 217 -6.14 -12.58 1.99
C SER A 217 -7.40 -13.15 1.32
N THR A 218 -8.37 -13.61 2.10
CA THR A 218 -9.62 -14.19 1.56
C THR A 218 -10.85 -13.33 1.81
N ASP A 219 -10.76 -12.32 2.68
CA ASP A 219 -11.92 -11.51 3.13
C ASP A 219 -12.57 -10.70 2.00
N SER A 220 -11.83 -10.41 0.92
CA SER A 220 -12.37 -9.76 -0.27
C SER A 220 -13.33 -10.64 -1.06
N HIS A 221 -13.38 -11.95 -0.80
CA HIS A 221 -14.10 -12.95 -1.60
C HIS A 221 -13.79 -12.81 -3.10
N ALA A 222 -12.53 -12.52 -3.43
CA ALA A 222 -12.04 -12.41 -4.80
C ALA A 222 -10.78 -13.27 -4.97
N ASN A 223 -10.77 -14.11 -5.99
CA ASN A 223 -9.57 -14.80 -6.45
C ASN A 223 -8.88 -13.94 -7.50
N LEU A 224 -7.57 -13.76 -7.36
CA LEU A 224 -6.75 -12.89 -8.22
C LEU A 224 -5.77 -13.72 -9.04
N THR A 225 -5.65 -13.43 -10.32
CA THR A 225 -4.73 -14.14 -11.22
C THR A 225 -4.25 -13.26 -12.36
N GLY A 226 -2.97 -13.34 -12.69
CA GLY A 226 -2.42 -12.74 -13.91
C GLY A 226 -2.72 -13.54 -15.18
N VAL A 227 -3.35 -14.72 -15.08
CA VAL A 227 -3.55 -15.66 -16.18
C VAL A 227 -5.03 -15.97 -16.37
N ARG A 228 -5.49 -15.93 -17.62
CA ARG A 228 -6.86 -16.31 -18.03
C ARG A 228 -6.81 -17.34 -19.15
N ASN A 229 -7.44 -18.49 -18.94
CA ASN A 229 -7.48 -19.61 -19.90
C ASN A 229 -6.07 -20.03 -20.38
N GLY A 230 -5.10 -20.07 -19.46
CA GLY A 230 -3.71 -20.40 -19.77
C GLY A 230 -2.90 -19.28 -20.42
N VAL A 231 -3.50 -18.11 -20.67
CA VAL A 231 -2.82 -16.97 -21.29
C VAL A 231 -2.58 -15.86 -20.25
N PRO A 232 -1.33 -15.45 -20.00
CA PRO A 232 -1.02 -14.28 -19.17
C PRO A 232 -1.66 -13.00 -19.70
N ILE A 233 -2.02 -12.09 -18.80
CA ILE A 233 -2.60 -10.77 -19.13
C ILE A 233 -1.62 -9.88 -19.91
N GLY A 234 -0.33 -10.10 -19.70
CA GLY A 234 0.78 -9.45 -20.39
C GLY A 234 2.08 -10.22 -20.15
N PRO A 235 3.21 -9.77 -20.72
CA PRO A 235 4.53 -10.35 -20.45
C PRO A 235 4.82 -10.37 -18.94
N GLN A 236 5.39 -11.47 -18.45
CA GLN A 236 5.78 -11.60 -17.05
C GLN A 236 7.19 -11.03 -16.85
N GLY A 237 7.39 -10.26 -15.78
CA GLY A 237 8.72 -9.80 -15.36
C GLY A 237 9.55 -10.92 -14.72
N GLY A 238 10.72 -10.57 -14.17
CA GLY A 238 11.58 -11.47 -13.39
C GLY A 238 10.87 -11.94 -12.12
N SER A 239 10.13 -11.03 -11.49
CA SER A 239 9.24 -11.35 -10.38
C SER A 239 7.95 -12.04 -10.83
N SER A 240 7.65 -13.21 -10.25
CA SER A 240 6.51 -14.08 -10.66
C SER A 240 5.12 -13.43 -10.53
N TRP A 241 4.98 -12.42 -9.68
CA TRP A 241 3.73 -11.69 -9.47
C TRP A 241 3.54 -10.52 -10.46
N LEU A 242 4.59 -10.13 -11.19
CA LEU A 242 4.62 -8.94 -12.02
C LEU A 242 4.28 -9.29 -13.47
N TYR A 243 3.17 -8.71 -13.97
CA TYR A 243 2.76 -8.78 -15.38
C TYR A 243 2.69 -7.38 -15.95
N ILE A 244 3.42 -7.14 -17.04
CA ILE A 244 3.52 -5.83 -17.69
C ILE A 244 2.20 -5.53 -18.41
N TYR A 245 1.40 -4.62 -17.85
CA TYR A 245 0.08 -4.25 -18.39
C TYR A 245 -0.25 -2.75 -18.28
N PRO A 246 0.33 -1.89 -19.15
CA PRO A 246 0.20 -0.42 -19.05
C PRO A 246 -1.24 0.11 -19.15
N GLN A 247 -2.15 -0.63 -19.81
CA GLN A 247 -3.56 -0.26 -19.89
C GLN A 247 -4.20 -0.18 -18.49
N GLY A 248 -3.84 -1.10 -17.59
CA GLY A 248 -4.37 -1.10 -16.23
C GLY A 248 -3.92 0.10 -15.41
N PHE A 249 -2.72 0.62 -15.68
CA PHE A 249 -2.24 1.85 -15.06
C PHE A 249 -3.12 3.04 -15.43
N ARG A 250 -3.41 3.19 -16.73
CA ARG A 250 -4.32 4.23 -17.22
C ARG A 250 -5.71 4.09 -16.62
N ASP A 251 -6.24 2.87 -16.55
CA ASP A 251 -7.58 2.61 -16.02
C ASP A 251 -7.65 2.92 -14.51
N LEU A 252 -6.61 2.60 -13.74
CA LEU A 252 -6.49 2.99 -12.34
C LEU A 252 -6.48 4.51 -12.17
N LEU A 253 -5.70 5.26 -12.96
CA LEU A 253 -5.68 6.72 -12.90
C LEU A 253 -7.06 7.33 -13.24
N LEU A 254 -7.76 6.78 -14.23
CA LEU A 254 -9.13 7.19 -14.56
C LEU A 254 -10.12 6.84 -13.45
N TYR A 255 -9.96 5.69 -12.80
CA TYR A 255 -10.73 5.32 -11.62
C TYR A 255 -10.49 6.31 -10.48
N ILE A 256 -9.25 6.66 -10.17
CA ILE A 256 -8.93 7.63 -9.12
C ILE A 256 -9.54 9.00 -9.43
N LYS A 257 -9.37 9.48 -10.67
CA LYS A 257 -9.99 10.72 -11.16
C LYS A 257 -11.49 10.74 -10.92
N LYS A 258 -12.19 9.65 -11.28
CA LYS A 258 -13.65 9.57 -11.23
C LYS A 258 -14.21 9.36 -9.81
N TYR A 259 -13.59 8.48 -9.02
CA TYR A 259 -14.15 8.01 -7.74
C TYR A 259 -13.60 8.74 -6.52
N TYR A 260 -12.42 9.35 -6.62
CA TYR A 260 -11.75 10.04 -5.52
C TYR A 260 -11.55 11.54 -5.75
N GLY A 261 -12.22 12.11 -6.77
CA GLY A 261 -12.23 13.56 -6.99
C GLY A 261 -10.94 14.12 -7.59
N ASN A 262 -10.15 13.27 -8.27
CA ASN A 262 -8.94 13.68 -9.00
C ASN A 262 -7.90 14.42 -8.14
N PRO A 263 -7.44 13.85 -7.01
CA PRO A 263 -6.39 14.46 -6.20
C PRO A 263 -5.09 14.59 -7.01
N PRO A 264 -4.16 15.48 -6.61
CA PRO A 264 -2.80 15.48 -7.14
C PRO A 264 -2.14 14.12 -6.90
N ILE A 265 -1.64 13.49 -7.97
CA ILE A 265 -0.97 12.18 -7.93
C ILE A 265 0.47 12.35 -8.41
N TYR A 266 1.40 11.73 -7.69
CA TYR A 266 2.77 11.49 -8.13
C TYR A 266 2.96 9.99 -8.28
N ILE A 267 3.54 9.56 -9.40
CA ILE A 267 3.93 8.16 -9.58
C ILE A 267 5.25 7.99 -8.84
N THR A 268 5.20 7.31 -7.72
CA THR A 268 6.33 7.22 -6.77
C THR A 268 7.15 5.96 -7.01
N GLU A 269 6.53 4.91 -7.54
CA GLU A 269 7.22 3.72 -8.03
C GLU A 269 6.48 3.14 -9.25
N ASN A 270 7.25 2.69 -10.25
CA ASN A 270 6.75 1.95 -11.40
C ASN A 270 7.92 1.24 -12.09
N ASP A 271 7.84 -0.08 -12.24
CA ASP A 271 8.85 -0.86 -12.95
C ASP A 271 8.27 -2.17 -13.54
N GLY A 272 8.96 -2.76 -14.50
CA GLY A 272 8.66 -4.03 -15.14
C GLY A 272 9.52 -5.21 -14.67
N ASP A 273 10.61 -4.96 -13.92
CA ASP A 273 11.63 -5.95 -13.52
C ASP A 273 11.96 -6.93 -14.67
N PRO A 274 12.82 -6.56 -15.63
CA PRO A 274 13.07 -7.39 -16.81
C PRO A 274 13.66 -8.75 -16.41
N SER A 275 13.10 -9.83 -16.97
CA SER A 275 13.50 -11.21 -16.67
C SER A 275 14.91 -11.59 -17.15
N GLU A 276 15.54 -10.76 -17.98
CA GLU A 276 16.95 -10.82 -18.36
C GLU A 276 17.52 -9.39 -18.49
N GLU A 277 18.74 -9.17 -17.98
CA GLU A 277 19.49 -7.95 -18.31
C GLU A 277 19.66 -7.89 -19.83
N PRO A 278 19.36 -6.78 -20.52
CA PRO A 278 19.86 -6.62 -21.87
C PRO A 278 21.38 -6.66 -21.79
N GLN A 279 22.01 -7.69 -22.38
CA GLN A 279 23.45 -7.69 -22.61
C GLN A 279 23.79 -6.48 -23.48
N TYR A 280 24.09 -5.35 -22.84
CA TYR A 280 24.79 -4.26 -23.50
C TYR A 280 26.19 -4.77 -23.78
N GLN A 281 26.38 -5.35 -24.96
CA GLN A 281 27.70 -5.52 -25.55
C GLN A 281 28.27 -4.11 -25.76
N TYR A 282 29.08 -3.66 -24.81
CA TYR A 282 29.99 -2.56 -25.07
C TYR A 282 30.86 -3.00 -26.26
N PRO A 283 30.96 -2.22 -27.34
CA PRO A 283 31.92 -2.52 -28.39
C PRO A 283 33.31 -2.55 -27.74
N GLU A 284 34.01 -3.67 -27.89
CA GLU A 284 35.39 -3.83 -27.44
C GLU A 284 36.21 -2.64 -27.95
N GLN A 285 36.81 -1.89 -27.03
CA GLN A 285 37.82 -0.91 -27.42
C GLN A 285 39.02 -1.69 -27.99
N PRO A 286 39.53 -1.33 -29.18
CA PRO A 286 40.70 -2.00 -29.72
C PRO A 286 41.88 -1.82 -28.75
N SER A 287 42.46 -2.94 -28.33
CA SER A 287 43.62 -2.98 -27.45
C SER A 287 44.76 -2.16 -28.05
N SER A 288 45.24 -1.17 -27.29
CA SER A 288 46.46 -0.45 -27.60
C SER A 288 47.68 -1.35 -27.37
N GLU A 289 47.98 -2.18 -28.37
CA GLU A 289 49.30 -2.79 -28.57
C GLU A 289 49.72 -2.57 -30.01
N GLN A 290 50.44 -1.47 -30.23
CA GLN A 290 51.45 -1.33 -31.28
C GLN A 290 52.28 -0.08 -30.97
N PHE A 291 53.21 -0.24 -30.03
CA PHE A 291 54.48 0.47 -30.06
C PHE A 291 55.55 -0.58 -30.26
N GLU A 292 55.97 -0.75 -31.51
CA GLU A 292 57.35 -1.02 -31.94
C GLU A 292 57.49 -0.58 -33.41
#